data_AF-A0A356UI30-F1
#
_entry.id   AF-A0A356UI30-F1
#
_cell.length_a   1.000
_cell.length_b   1.000
_cell.length_c   1.000
_cell.angle_alpha   90.00
_cell.angle_beta   90.00
_cell.angle_gamma   90.00
#
_symmetry.space_group_name_H-M   'P 1'
#
loop_
_entity.id
_entity.type
_entity.pdbx_description
1 polymer ?
#
loop_
_entity_poly.entity_id
_entity_poly.type
_entity_poly.pdbx_seq_one_letter_code
_entity_poly.pdbx_strand_id
1 'polypeptide(L)' 'RTWGVPIPIFYCESCGNTVIDEKTIERVSELFAQHGANIWFSQEASDLLPEGYRCSNCRGDKFRKEKDTMDVWFDS' A
#
# COMPACT_ATOMS: atom_id res chain seq x y z
N ARG A 1 5.86 -15.75 -6.48
CA ARG A 1 7.07 -15.89 -5.63
C ARG A 1 7.16 -14.57 -4.87
N THR A 2 7.05 -14.55 -3.54
CA THR A 2 6.93 -13.32 -2.73
C THR A 2 8.12 -13.26 -1.77
N TRP A 3 9.30 -13.01 -2.30
CA TRP A 3 10.51 -12.70 -1.54
C TRP A 3 11.08 -11.42 -2.15
N GLY A 4 10.70 -10.28 -1.59
CA GLY A 4 11.02 -8.94 -2.08
C GLY A 4 10.27 -7.86 -1.30
N VAL A 5 10.78 -6.62 -1.30
CA VAL A 5 10.12 -5.49 -0.64
C VAL A 5 8.86 -5.11 -1.44
N PRO A 6 7.68 -5.04 -0.82
CA PRO A 6 6.45 -4.65 -1.51
C PRO A 6 6.53 -3.20 -1.97
N ILE A 7 5.99 -2.92 -3.15
CA ILE A 7 5.85 -1.56 -3.67
C ILE A 7 4.57 -0.96 -3.05
N PRO A 8 4.66 0.06 -2.18
CA PRO A 8 3.53 0.52 -1.38
C PRO A 8 2.60 1.45 -2.18
N ILE A 9 2.03 0.93 -3.27
CA ILE A 9 1.08 1.63 -4.13
C ILE A 9 -0.32 1.08 -3.89
N PHE A 10 -1.28 1.99 -3.76
CA PHE A 10 -2.70 1.66 -3.76
C PHE A 10 -3.35 2.17 -5.04
N TYR A 11 -4.51 1.63 -5.36
CA TYR A 11 -5.35 2.09 -6.46
C TYR A 11 -6.77 2.28 -5.95
N CYS A 12 -7.37 3.43 -6.26
CA CYS A 12 -8.77 3.65 -5.97
C CYS A 12 -9.64 2.81 -6.91
N GLU A 13 -10.52 1.98 -6.36
CA GLU A 13 -11.41 1.15 -7.18
C GLU A 13 -12.50 1.97 -7.88
N SER A 14 -12.85 3.14 -7.35
CA SER A 14 -13.92 3.98 -7.90
C SER A 14 -13.51 4.72 -9.18
N CYS A 15 -12.25 5.16 -9.29
CA CYS A 15 -11.79 5.94 -10.44
C CYS A 15 -10.50 5.41 -11.10
N GLY A 16 -9.90 4.35 -10.56
CA GLY A 16 -8.65 3.78 -11.06
C GLY A 16 -7.39 4.60 -10.72
N ASN A 17 -7.53 5.73 -10.03
CA ASN A 17 -6.39 6.60 -9.71
C ASN A 17 -5.38 5.89 -8.81
N THR A 18 -4.10 6.10 -9.09
CA THR A 18 -3.02 5.67 -8.22
C THR A 18 -3.03 6.50 -6.94
N VAL A 19 -2.83 5.82 -5.81
CA VAL A 19 -2.81 6.39 -4.48
C VAL A 19 -1.43 6.10 -3.91
N ILE A 20 -0.59 7.14 -3.98
CA ILE A 20 0.76 7.19 -3.43
C ILE A 20 1.00 8.63 -3.00
N ASP A 21 0.73 8.89 -1.73
CA ASP A 21 0.96 10.19 -1.08
C ASP A 21 1.71 10.03 0.23
N GLU A 22 2.23 11.13 0.76
CA GLU A 22 3.04 11.17 1.99
C GLU A 22 2.35 10.46 3.16
N LYS A 23 1.03 10.65 3.35
CA LYS A 23 0.28 10.02 4.45
C LYS A 23 0.18 8.52 4.29
N THR A 24 -0.04 8.04 3.07
CA THR A 24 -0.07 6.60 2.79
C THR A 24 1.30 5.96 2.96
N ILE A 25 2.37 6.64 2.56
CA ILE A 25 3.75 6.16 2.69
C ILE A 25 4.15 6.10 4.17
N GLU A 26 3.91 7.17 4.93
CA GLU A 26 4.19 7.23 6.37
C GLU A 26 3.46 6.11 7.13
N ARG A 27 2.17 5.95 6.87
CA ARG A 27 1.35 4.91 7.51
C ARG A 27 1.90 3.50 7.23
N VAL A 28 2.24 3.22 5.98
CA VAL A 28 2.79 1.90 5.59
C VAL A 28 4.17 1.69 6.20
N SER A 29 5.02 2.74 6.23
CA SER A 29 6.33 2.69 6.87
C SER A 29 6.24 2.37 8.36
N GLU A 30 5.32 3.00 9.09
CA GLU A 30 5.06 2.70 10.50
C GLU A 30 4.62 1.24 10.70
N LEU A 31 3.69 0.77 9.86
CA LEU A 31 3.22 -0.62 9.91
C LEU A 31 4.36 -1.61 9.63
N PHE A 32 5.24 -1.30 8.68
CA PHE A 32 6.39 -2.14 8.38
C PHE A 32 7.41 -2.13 9.51
N ALA A 33 7.63 -0.99 10.17
CA ALA A 33 8.51 -0.91 11.34
C ALA A 33 7.98 -1.72 12.53
N GLN A 34 6.64 -1.77 12.70
CA GLN A 34 6.00 -2.47 13.82
C GLN A 34 5.79 -3.97 13.58
N HIS A 35 5.45 -4.36 12.34
CA HIS A 35 4.98 -5.71 12.02
C HIS A 35 5.82 -6.43 10.96
N GLY A 36 6.82 -5.75 10.39
CA GLY A 36 7.58 -6.23 9.23
C GLY A 36 6.81 -6.11 7.91
N ALA A 37 7.52 -6.24 6.79
CA ALA A 37 6.93 -6.12 5.44
C ALA A 37 5.84 -7.16 5.15
N ASN A 38 5.78 -8.26 5.90
CA ASN A 38 4.76 -9.30 5.74
C ASN A 38 3.34 -8.80 5.99
N ILE A 39 3.18 -7.71 6.76
CA ILE A 39 1.87 -7.09 6.98
C ILE A 39 1.20 -6.64 5.67
N TRP A 40 2.01 -6.27 4.68
CA TRP A 40 1.51 -5.91 3.34
C TRP A 40 0.78 -7.06 2.68
N PHE A 41 1.12 -8.32 2.98
CA PHE A 41 0.45 -9.48 2.38
C PHE A 41 -0.74 -9.97 3.21
N SER A 42 -0.72 -9.76 4.53
CA SER A 42 -1.74 -10.30 5.45
C SER A 42 -2.95 -9.39 5.68
N GLN A 43 -2.81 -8.08 5.53
CA GLN A 43 -3.88 -7.10 5.82
C GLN A 43 -4.58 -6.60 4.57
N GLU A 44 -5.83 -6.14 4.66
CA GLU A 44 -6.52 -5.55 3.50
C GLU A 44 -6.02 -4.12 3.22
N ALA A 45 -6.27 -3.61 2.01
CA ALA A 45 -5.84 -2.26 1.63
C ALA A 45 -6.41 -1.17 2.56
N SER A 46 -7.63 -1.36 3.09
CA SER A 46 -8.26 -0.45 4.05
C SER A 46 -7.52 -0.38 5.39
N ASP A 47 -6.91 -1.48 5.83
CA ASP A 47 -6.21 -1.56 7.12
C ASP A 47 -4.79 -0.98 7.04
N LEU A 48 -4.23 -1.00 5.83
CA LEU A 48 -2.91 -0.44 5.50
C LEU A 48 -2.95 1.06 5.21
N LEU A 49 -4.13 1.61 4.91
CA LEU A 49 -4.35 3.04 4.71
C LEU A 49 -4.64 3.74 6.05
N PRO A 50 -4.46 5.08 6.11
CA PRO A 50 -4.93 5.86 7.25
C PRO A 50 -6.45 5.67 7.47
N GLU A 51 -6.88 5.73 8.74
CA GLU A 51 -8.29 5.60 9.07
C GLU A 51 -9.12 6.69 8.37
N GLY A 52 -10.21 6.29 7.73
CA GLY A 52 -11.08 7.21 6.99
C GLY A 52 -10.46 7.80 5.73
N TYR A 53 -9.39 7.21 5.20
CA TYR A 53 -8.76 7.67 3.95
C TYR A 53 -9.78 7.70 2.79
N ARG A 54 -9.73 8.79 2.02
CA ARG A 54 -10.60 9.06 0.88
C ARG A 54 -9.76 9.44 -0.33
N CYS A 55 -10.10 8.90 -1.49
CA CYS A 55 -9.38 9.22 -2.72
C CYS A 55 -9.46 10.73 -3.00
N SER A 56 -8.31 11.37 -3.20
CA SER A 56 -8.23 12.80 -3.50
C SER A 56 -8.96 13.20 -4.79
N ASN A 57 -9.06 12.28 -5.76
CA ASN A 57 -9.67 12.55 -7.07
C ASN A 57 -11.21 12.38 -7.06
N CYS A 58 -11.74 11.33 -6.42
CA CYS A 58 -13.16 10.99 -6.52
C CYS A 58 -13.90 10.84 -5.17
N ARG A 59 -13.19 10.94 -4.04
CA ARG A 59 -13.70 10.69 -2.67
C ARG A 59 -14.20 9.26 -2.41
N GLY A 60 -13.86 8.31 -3.28
CA GLY A 60 -14.08 6.89 -3.04
C GLY A 60 -13.34 6.39 -1.79
N ASP A 61 -13.88 5.36 -1.16
CA ASP A 61 -13.36 4.69 0.05
C ASP A 61 -12.93 3.23 -0.20
N LYS A 62 -13.01 2.76 -1.45
CA LYS A 62 -12.56 1.44 -1.84
C LYS A 62 -11.21 1.51 -2.53
N PHE A 63 -10.28 0.70 -2.03
CA PHE A 63 -8.91 0.66 -2.50
C PHE A 63 -8.46 -0.78 -2.67
N ARG A 64 -7.58 -1.00 -3.64
CA ARG A 64 -6.81 -2.23 -3.81
C ARG A 64 -5.32 -1.88 -3.69
N LYS A 65 -4.53 -2.77 -3.11
CA LYS A 65 -3.07 -2.62 -2.98
C LYS A 65 -2.36 -3.31 -4.14
N GLU A 66 -1.18 -2.80 -4.50
CA GLU A 66 -0.28 -3.47 -5.42
C GLU A 66 0.16 -4.82 -4.85
N LYS A 67 0.17 -5.84 -5.70
CA LYS A 67 0.59 -7.21 -5.34
C LYS A 67 1.97 -7.52 -5.89
N ASP A 68 2.48 -6.70 -6.82
CA ASP A 68 3.83 -6.82 -7.33
C ASP A 68 4.86 -6.45 -6.24
N THR A 69 5.92 -7.25 -6.17
CA THR A 69 7.05 -7.07 -5.26
C THR A 69 8.28 -6.67 -6.06
N MET A 70 9.10 -5.77 -5.52
CA MET A 70 10.38 -5.44 -6.12
C MET A 70 11.31 -6.68 -6.03
N ASP A 71 11.83 -7.12 -7.18
CA ASP A 71 12.61 -8.36 -7.29
C ASP A 71 13.99 -8.21 -6.60
N VAL A 72 14.52 -9.31 -6.10
CA VAL A 72 15.69 -9.41 -5.20
C VAL A 72 17.00 -8.90 -5.80
N TRP A 73 17.00 -8.51 -7.07
CA TRP A 73 18.14 -7.94 -7.78
C TRP A 73 18.36 -6.43 -7.51
N PHE A 74 17.50 -5.80 -6.71
CA PHE A 74 17.66 -4.39 -6.31
C PHE A 74 18.39 -4.20 -4.96
N ASP A 75 18.66 -5.28 -4.22
CA ASP A 75 19.38 -5.28 -2.94
C ASP A 75 20.89 -5.63 -3.11
N SER A 76 21.45 -5.49 -4.33
CA SER A 76 22.87 -5.76 -4.66
C SER A 76 23.69 -4.50 -4.90
#